data_AF-A0AAJ0CA16-F1
#
_entry.id   AF-A0AAJ0CA16-F1
#
_cell.length_a   1.000
_cell.length_b   1.000
_cell.length_c   1.000
_cell.angle_alpha   90.00
_cell.angle_beta   90.00
_cell.angle_gamma   90.00
#
_symmetry.space_group_name_H-M   'P 1'
#
loop_
_entity.id
_entity.type
_entity.pdbx_description
1 polymer ?
#
loop_
_entity_poly.entity_id
_entity_poly.type
_entity_poly.pdbx_seq_one_letter_code
_entity_poly.pdbx_strand_id
1 'polypeptide(L)'
;MRRTSVSLPTKHVAHDPHEKRGRYQVDQREPGFLANMHSAWMSQSQRARWIKTGAIVFAIFFLFYYLSPSGVDIYNGESPSGNIGQGQSPSDSSYGTERCTRSSSSDKPIVQYVLMIDAGSTGSRIHVYKFNNCGPTPELESELFKQTKKIEGKSSGLSAYADDPEAAAKSLDILMEEAMKAVPDKLKACSPVSVKATAGLRLIGPAKSDKILDAVRHHLETNYPFPVVSKEEHGIDIMDGSDEGVYAWITTNYLLGNIGGPEESETAAVLDLGGGSTQIVFEPRLKGLASGGMPEKLADGDHKYELDFGGRKFTLYQHSHLNYGLMSARDAIFSTLVDELHKAKESDRAWLDAAVTNPCFSSGMTKKVSVRMPEDHPLGKIVELNMTGPATPAPAQCRALAERILKKEAECKLAPCSFNGIHQPSIAKTFAKEDIYFLSYFYDRTQPLGMPESFTLREMHDLTSTVCSGEAAWDVFSHVPGALEELRDRPEHCMDLNFMLALTHTGYEMPIEREIKIAKQIKDNELGWCLGASLPLLAKGSGWQCKISEVH
;
A
#
# COMPACT_ATOMS: atom_id res chain seq x y z
N MET A 1 -8.31 -55.95 -2.34
CA MET A 1 -9.62 -56.15 -1.66
C MET A 1 -10.11 -54.81 -1.10
N ARG A 2 -11.14 -54.23 -1.73
CA ARG A 2 -12.18 -53.38 -1.11
C ARG A 2 -13.21 -53.15 -2.21
N ARG A 3 -14.36 -53.81 -2.09
CA ARG A 3 -15.43 -53.83 -3.09
C ARG A 3 -16.39 -52.66 -2.85
N THR A 4 -16.65 -51.94 -3.94
CA THR A 4 -17.75 -51.01 -4.18
C THR A 4 -19.10 -51.73 -4.03
N SER A 5 -20.07 -51.08 -3.38
CA SER A 5 -21.47 -51.54 -3.31
C SER A 5 -22.36 -50.58 -4.07
N VAL A 6 -23.10 -51.14 -5.03
CA VAL A 6 -24.13 -50.50 -5.86
C VAL A 6 -25.45 -51.08 -5.37
N SER A 7 -26.44 -50.24 -5.02
CA SER A 7 -27.79 -50.72 -4.75
C SER A 7 -28.83 -49.87 -5.49
N LEU A 8 -29.54 -50.57 -6.39
CA LEU A 8 -30.69 -50.16 -7.20
C LEU A 8 -31.93 -49.88 -6.32
N PRO A 9 -32.90 -49.07 -6.80
CA PRO A 9 -34.11 -48.75 -6.05
C PRO A 9 -35.16 -49.88 -6.17
N THR A 10 -35.58 -50.42 -5.02
CA THR A 10 -36.67 -51.40 -4.92
C THR A 10 -38.03 -50.70 -4.87
N LYS A 11 -38.91 -51.09 -5.78
CA LYS A 11 -40.34 -50.75 -5.82
C LYS A 11 -41.09 -51.56 -4.76
N HIS A 12 -41.14 -51.13 -3.51
CA HIS A 12 -42.22 -51.48 -2.56
C HIS A 12 -42.14 -50.53 -1.36
N VAL A 13 -43.07 -49.56 -1.29
CA VAL A 13 -43.20 -48.63 -0.16
C VAL A 13 -44.29 -49.17 0.77
N ALA A 14 -43.95 -49.33 2.06
CA ALA A 14 -44.86 -49.72 3.13
C ALA A 14 -45.85 -48.58 3.44
N HIS A 15 -47.09 -48.94 3.76
CA HIS A 15 -48.21 -48.00 3.97
C HIS A 15 -48.11 -47.30 5.33
N ASP A 16 -48.00 -45.97 5.32
CA ASP A 16 -48.04 -45.11 6.51
C ASP A 16 -49.50 -44.71 6.83
N PRO A 17 -50.02 -45.00 8.04
CA PRO A 17 -51.39 -44.68 8.44
C PRO A 17 -51.66 -43.18 8.66
N HIS A 18 -50.65 -42.31 8.57
CA HIS A 18 -50.80 -40.86 8.74
C HIS A 18 -50.72 -40.07 7.42
N GLU A 19 -50.67 -40.74 6.26
CA GLU A 19 -50.59 -40.09 4.96
C GLU A 19 -51.97 -39.75 4.37
N LYS A 20 -52.18 -38.49 3.98
CA LYS A 20 -53.46 -37.95 3.48
C LYS A 20 -53.86 -38.57 2.13
N ARG A 21 -55.12 -39.00 2.01
CA ARG A 21 -55.72 -39.61 0.80
C ARG A 21 -55.65 -38.68 -0.42
N GLY A 22 -54.85 -39.04 -1.41
CA GLY A 22 -54.84 -38.36 -2.72
C GLY A 22 -53.81 -38.84 -3.74
N ARG A 23 -52.94 -39.81 -3.41
CA ARG A 23 -51.76 -40.14 -4.22
C ARG A 23 -51.94 -41.27 -5.25
N TYR A 24 -53.10 -41.93 -5.32
CA TYR A 24 -53.33 -43.01 -6.28
C TYR A 24 -54.72 -42.96 -6.92
N GLN A 25 -54.96 -42.00 -7.82
CA GLN A 25 -55.93 -42.17 -8.90
C GLN A 25 -55.39 -41.49 -10.17
N VAL A 26 -55.20 -42.32 -11.20
CA VAL A 26 -54.96 -41.94 -12.59
C VAL A 26 -56.25 -42.34 -13.31
N ASP A 27 -57.05 -41.38 -13.79
CA ASP A 27 -57.13 -41.06 -15.22
C ASP A 27 -58.33 -40.15 -15.58
N GLN A 28 -58.12 -39.34 -16.64
CA GLN A 28 -59.09 -38.75 -17.58
C GLN A 28 -60.04 -37.61 -17.17
N ARG A 29 -59.61 -36.36 -17.44
CA ARG A 29 -60.24 -35.40 -18.40
C ARG A 29 -59.55 -34.03 -18.25
N GLU A 30 -58.93 -33.52 -19.32
CA GLU A 30 -58.52 -32.11 -19.38
C GLU A 30 -59.76 -31.20 -19.31
N PRO A 31 -59.86 -30.27 -18.35
CA PRO A 31 -60.88 -29.24 -18.36
C PRO A 31 -60.39 -28.04 -19.18
N GLY A 32 -61.24 -27.59 -20.11
CA GLY A 32 -60.95 -26.44 -20.96
C GLY A 32 -60.71 -25.15 -20.19
N PHE A 33 -59.93 -24.26 -20.81
CA PHE A 33 -59.46 -22.95 -20.35
C PHE A 33 -60.49 -22.08 -19.58
N LEU A 34 -61.79 -22.22 -19.87
CA LEU A 34 -62.86 -21.47 -19.22
C LEU A 34 -63.28 -21.98 -17.83
N ALA A 35 -62.96 -23.22 -17.45
CA ALA A 35 -63.28 -23.76 -16.12
C ALA A 35 -62.28 -23.30 -15.03
N ASN A 36 -61.04 -22.97 -15.40
CA ASN A 36 -60.01 -22.50 -14.46
C ASN A 36 -60.12 -21.00 -14.13
N MET A 37 -60.94 -20.23 -14.84
CA MET A 37 -61.16 -18.82 -14.53
C MET A 37 -62.24 -18.58 -13.47
N HIS A 38 -63.09 -19.57 -13.17
CA HIS A 38 -64.28 -19.34 -12.33
C HIS A 38 -64.14 -19.77 -10.85
N SER A 39 -63.01 -20.37 -10.45
CA SER A 39 -62.75 -20.80 -9.05
C SER A 39 -61.66 -20.00 -8.32
N ALA A 40 -61.22 -18.86 -8.86
CA ALA A 40 -60.31 -17.94 -8.16
C ALA A 40 -61.08 -16.81 -7.44
N TRP A 41 -62.12 -17.14 -6.67
CA TRP A 41 -62.69 -16.20 -5.71
C TRP A 41 -61.96 -16.36 -4.38
N MET A 42 -61.02 -15.47 -4.12
CA MET A 42 -60.27 -15.39 -2.85
C MET A 42 -61.22 -15.50 -1.65
N SER A 43 -60.87 -16.36 -0.70
CA SER A 43 -61.59 -16.49 0.56
C SER A 43 -61.58 -15.16 1.33
N GLN A 44 -62.65 -14.90 2.08
CA GLN A 44 -62.88 -13.66 2.82
C GLN A 44 -61.72 -13.34 3.79
N SER A 45 -61.00 -14.35 4.27
CA SER A 45 -59.81 -14.22 5.13
C SER A 45 -58.53 -13.80 4.37
N GLN A 46 -58.36 -14.23 3.12
CA GLN A 46 -57.26 -13.75 2.26
C GLN A 46 -57.49 -12.31 1.80
N ARG A 47 -58.74 -11.95 1.45
CA ARG A 47 -59.10 -10.55 1.12
C ARG A 47 -58.80 -9.60 2.29
N ALA A 48 -59.12 -9.99 3.52
CA ALA A 48 -58.81 -9.19 4.71
C ALA A 48 -57.30 -9.03 4.95
N ARG A 49 -56.48 -10.06 4.63
CA ARG A 49 -55.02 -9.95 4.72
C ARG A 49 -54.46 -9.03 3.63
N TRP A 50 -54.88 -9.17 2.38
CA TRP A 50 -54.44 -8.28 1.30
C TRP A 50 -54.88 -6.84 1.49
N ILE A 51 -56.08 -6.60 2.03
CA ILE A 51 -56.54 -5.24 2.36
C ILE A 51 -55.72 -4.66 3.52
N LYS A 52 -55.39 -5.46 4.55
CA LYS A 52 -54.51 -4.99 5.65
C LYS A 52 -53.09 -4.73 5.18
N THR A 53 -52.51 -5.61 4.38
CA THR A 53 -51.16 -5.41 3.82
C THR A 53 -51.15 -4.23 2.85
N GLY A 54 -52.18 -4.10 2.01
CA GLY A 54 -52.35 -2.94 1.13
C GLY A 54 -52.52 -1.64 1.89
N ALA A 55 -53.29 -1.63 2.97
CA ALA A 55 -53.45 -0.45 3.84
C ALA A 55 -52.15 -0.10 4.58
N ILE A 56 -51.35 -1.08 5.00
CA ILE A 56 -50.05 -0.85 5.63
C ILE A 56 -49.05 -0.30 4.60
N VAL A 57 -48.96 -0.90 3.40
CA VAL A 57 -48.08 -0.41 2.33
C VAL A 57 -48.52 0.98 1.87
N PHE A 58 -49.82 1.22 1.73
CA PHE A 58 -50.35 2.54 1.41
C PHE A 58 -50.06 3.55 2.51
N ALA A 59 -50.21 3.18 3.79
CA ALA A 59 -49.87 4.04 4.92
C ALA A 59 -48.37 4.33 4.99
N ILE A 60 -47.49 3.38 4.67
CA ILE A 60 -46.04 3.58 4.57
C ILE A 60 -45.70 4.52 3.41
N PHE A 61 -46.31 4.32 2.23
CA PHE A 61 -46.15 5.23 1.09
C PHE A 61 -46.71 6.62 1.38
N PHE A 62 -47.81 6.72 2.12
CA PHE A 62 -48.41 8.00 2.51
C PHE A 62 -47.56 8.68 3.59
N LEU A 63 -46.98 7.93 4.54
CA LEU A 63 -46.00 8.44 5.49
C LEU A 63 -44.76 8.94 4.76
N PHE A 64 -44.24 8.18 3.80
CA PHE A 64 -43.12 8.62 2.95
C PHE A 64 -43.50 9.83 2.10
N TYR A 65 -44.71 9.90 1.53
CA TYR A 65 -45.11 11.05 0.71
C TYR A 65 -45.36 12.32 1.53
N TYR A 66 -45.85 12.17 2.77
CA TYR A 66 -46.24 13.30 3.63
C TYR A 66 -45.15 13.72 4.63
N LEU A 67 -44.23 12.81 4.98
CA LEU A 67 -43.03 13.09 5.79
C LEU A 67 -41.76 13.18 4.94
N SER A 68 -41.79 12.81 3.65
CA SER A 68 -40.75 13.27 2.72
C SER A 68 -40.88 14.78 2.62
N PRO A 69 -39.80 15.53 2.86
CA PRO A 69 -39.79 16.96 2.62
C PRO A 69 -40.23 17.20 1.17
N SER A 70 -41.36 17.87 0.97
CA SER A 70 -41.75 18.40 -0.33
C SER A 70 -40.82 19.57 -0.62
N GLY A 71 -39.67 19.25 -1.21
CA GLY A 71 -38.54 20.14 -1.43
C GLY A 71 -37.29 19.33 -1.73
N VAL A 72 -37.25 18.64 -2.87
CA VAL A 72 -35.97 18.34 -3.50
C VAL A 72 -35.61 19.59 -4.29
N ASP A 73 -35.08 20.59 -3.61
CA ASP A 73 -34.06 21.40 -4.23
C ASP A 73 -32.91 20.45 -4.52
N ILE A 74 -32.54 20.35 -5.79
CA ILE A 74 -31.20 19.89 -6.17
C ILE A 74 -30.26 20.68 -5.26
N TYR A 75 -29.56 19.98 -4.37
CA TYR A 75 -28.65 20.58 -3.39
C TYR A 75 -27.48 21.22 -4.14
N ASN A 76 -27.71 22.40 -4.71
CA ASN A 76 -26.73 23.46 -4.77
C ASN A 76 -26.47 23.80 -3.31
N GLY A 77 -25.40 23.26 -2.73
CA GLY A 77 -24.97 23.68 -1.41
C GLY A 77 -24.76 25.19 -1.44
N GLU A 78 -25.67 25.93 -0.80
CA GLU A 78 -25.41 27.30 -0.42
C GLU A 78 -24.21 27.28 0.53
N SER A 79 -23.05 27.55 -0.06
CA SER A 79 -21.91 28.08 0.65
C SER A 79 -22.36 29.34 1.41
N PRO A 80 -21.79 29.65 2.59
CA PRO A 80 -22.02 30.93 3.23
C PRO A 80 -21.57 32.03 2.25
N SER A 81 -22.53 32.70 1.63
CA SER A 81 -22.43 33.98 0.92
C SER A 81 -21.01 34.37 0.46
N GLY A 82 -20.45 33.57 -0.43
CA GLY A 82 -19.22 33.86 -1.18
C GLY A 82 -19.52 33.78 -2.68
N ASN A 83 -19.44 34.92 -3.36
CA ASN A 83 -19.69 35.14 -4.80
C ASN A 83 -19.59 33.91 -5.74
N ILE A 84 -20.73 33.32 -6.11
CA ILE A 84 -20.87 32.20 -7.07
C ILE A 84 -20.72 32.70 -8.53
N GLY A 85 -19.55 33.28 -8.87
CA GLY A 85 -19.34 33.85 -10.20
C GLY A 85 -17.89 33.98 -10.67
N GLN A 86 -16.89 33.65 -9.85
CA GLN A 86 -15.50 34.01 -10.15
C GLN A 86 -14.54 32.86 -10.51
N GLY A 87 -14.98 31.60 -10.49
CA GLY A 87 -14.14 30.45 -10.89
C GLY A 87 -13.62 30.51 -12.33
N GLN A 88 -12.41 30.02 -12.57
CA GLN A 88 -11.80 29.96 -13.90
C GLN A 88 -12.45 28.88 -14.77
N SER A 89 -12.59 29.15 -16.06
CA SER A 89 -13.04 28.20 -17.10
C SER A 89 -11.90 27.96 -18.09
N PRO A 90 -11.79 26.76 -18.68
CA PRO A 90 -10.80 26.53 -19.72
C PRO A 90 -11.19 27.32 -20.97
N SER A 91 -10.21 27.87 -21.68
CA SER A 91 -10.42 28.63 -22.92
C SER A 91 -10.78 27.74 -24.10
N ASP A 92 -10.47 26.44 -24.02
CA ASP A 92 -10.91 25.42 -24.97
C ASP A 92 -10.99 24.02 -24.30
N SER A 93 -11.51 23.02 -25.01
CA SER A 93 -11.71 21.67 -24.48
C SER A 93 -10.43 20.86 -24.27
N SER A 94 -9.25 21.31 -24.73
CA SER A 94 -8.01 20.54 -24.69
C SER A 94 -7.40 20.42 -23.29
N TYR A 95 -7.87 21.22 -22.33
CA TYR A 95 -7.32 21.25 -20.97
C TYR A 95 -8.39 21.41 -19.86
N GLY A 96 -9.63 21.00 -20.17
CA GLY A 96 -10.74 20.97 -19.22
C GLY A 96 -10.89 19.64 -18.46
N THR A 97 -11.99 19.55 -17.73
CA THR A 97 -12.44 18.35 -17.01
C THR A 97 -13.92 18.10 -17.32
N GLU A 98 -14.34 16.85 -17.21
CA GLU A 98 -15.75 16.45 -17.29
C GLU A 98 -16.49 16.62 -15.93
N ARG A 99 -15.75 16.91 -14.85
CA ARG A 99 -16.30 16.99 -13.48
C ARG A 99 -17.05 18.30 -13.22
N CYS A 100 -16.60 19.41 -13.81
CA CYS A 100 -17.24 20.72 -13.67
C CYS A 100 -16.85 21.65 -14.83
N THR A 101 -17.55 22.78 -14.96
CA THR A 101 -17.27 23.80 -15.99
C THR A 101 -16.46 25.00 -15.47
N ARG A 102 -16.39 25.18 -14.15
CA ARG A 102 -15.66 26.25 -13.48
C ARG A 102 -14.96 25.73 -12.23
N SER A 103 -13.78 26.26 -11.91
CA SER A 103 -13.12 26.00 -10.63
C SER A 103 -13.89 26.60 -9.45
N SER A 104 -13.62 26.07 -8.25
CA SER A 104 -14.21 26.51 -6.98
C SER A 104 -13.76 27.92 -6.55
N SER A 105 -12.66 28.43 -7.10
CA SER A 105 -12.11 29.75 -6.79
C SER A 105 -11.45 30.39 -8.01
N SER A 106 -11.55 31.72 -8.13
CA SER A 106 -10.86 32.52 -9.15
C SER A 106 -9.34 32.36 -9.13
N ASP A 107 -8.79 31.99 -7.98
CA ASP A 107 -7.36 31.84 -7.80
C ASP A 107 -6.82 30.50 -8.30
N LYS A 108 -7.69 29.53 -8.60
CA LYS A 108 -7.30 28.19 -9.02
C LYS A 108 -7.69 27.95 -10.47
N PRO A 109 -6.79 27.42 -11.32
CA PRO A 109 -7.17 26.96 -12.64
C PRO A 109 -8.11 25.75 -12.52
N ILE A 110 -8.91 25.49 -13.55
CA ILE A 110 -9.87 24.37 -13.53
C ILE A 110 -9.17 23.00 -13.40
N VAL A 111 -8.01 22.85 -14.05
CA VAL A 111 -7.18 21.64 -14.03
C VAL A 111 -5.73 22.02 -13.77
N GLN A 112 -5.00 21.18 -13.05
CA GLN A 112 -3.56 21.27 -12.82
C GLN A 112 -2.90 19.91 -13.07
N TYR A 113 -1.65 19.94 -13.51
CA TYR A 113 -0.82 18.74 -13.57
C TYR A 113 0.39 18.89 -12.65
N VAL A 114 0.82 17.79 -12.05
CA VAL A 114 2.04 17.72 -11.24
C VAL A 114 2.81 16.47 -11.63
N LEU A 115 4.12 16.61 -11.83
CA LEU A 115 5.03 15.54 -12.19
C LEU A 115 5.91 15.24 -10.98
N MET A 116 5.90 13.99 -10.52
CA MET A 116 6.76 13.54 -9.42
C MET A 116 7.61 12.38 -9.91
N ILE A 117 8.93 12.51 -9.76
CA ILE A 117 9.88 11.44 -10.06
C ILE A 117 10.37 10.84 -8.74
N ASP A 118 10.04 9.56 -8.52
CA ASP A 118 10.63 8.72 -7.50
C ASP A 118 11.94 8.12 -8.02
N ALA A 119 13.07 8.59 -7.49
CA ALA A 119 14.38 8.01 -7.75
C ALA A 119 14.72 6.93 -6.69
N GLY A 120 14.09 5.77 -6.88
CA GLY A 120 14.27 4.56 -6.09
C GLY A 120 15.66 3.91 -6.23
N SER A 121 16.00 3.04 -5.27
CA SER A 121 17.29 2.34 -5.25
C SER A 121 17.45 1.28 -6.35
N THR A 122 16.36 0.73 -6.88
CA THR A 122 16.36 -0.33 -7.91
C THR A 122 15.93 0.17 -9.29
N GLY A 123 15.41 1.40 -9.39
CA GLY A 123 14.87 2.01 -10.60
C GLY A 123 14.21 3.35 -10.27
N SER A 124 13.92 4.13 -11.30
CA SER A 124 13.20 5.40 -11.18
C SER A 124 11.79 5.27 -11.75
N ARG A 125 10.83 6.04 -11.22
CA ARG A 125 9.46 6.12 -11.72
C ARG A 125 9.02 7.57 -11.87
N ILE A 126 8.11 7.83 -12.79
CA ILE A 126 7.40 9.11 -12.89
C ILE A 126 5.91 8.88 -12.69
N HIS A 127 5.32 9.79 -11.95
CA HIS A 127 3.90 9.95 -11.77
C HIS A 127 3.50 11.30 -12.36
N VAL A 128 2.55 11.29 -13.29
CA VAL A 128 1.96 12.50 -13.86
C VAL A 128 0.51 12.54 -13.41
N TYR A 129 0.24 13.38 -12.42
CA TYR A 129 -1.07 13.53 -11.83
C TYR A 129 -1.85 14.64 -12.53
N LYS A 130 -3.12 14.38 -12.84
CA LYS A 130 -4.09 15.38 -13.27
C LYS A 130 -5.08 15.62 -12.14
N PHE A 131 -5.19 16.87 -11.68
CA PHE A 131 -6.16 17.29 -10.68
C PHE A 131 -7.18 18.24 -11.26
N ASN A 132 -8.41 18.22 -10.76
CA ASN A 132 -9.37 19.30 -10.94
C ASN A 132 -9.56 20.10 -9.64
N ASN A 133 -9.99 21.35 -9.80
CA ASN A 133 -10.34 22.24 -8.70
C ASN A 133 -11.85 22.51 -8.66
N CYS A 134 -12.69 21.50 -8.92
CA CYS A 134 -14.15 21.64 -8.86
C CYS A 134 -14.64 21.85 -7.42
N GLY A 135 -13.94 21.25 -6.45
CA GLY A 135 -14.19 21.40 -5.01
C GLY A 135 -13.18 22.33 -4.32
N PRO A 136 -13.35 22.56 -2.99
CA PRO A 136 -12.40 23.33 -2.20
C PRO A 136 -11.01 22.66 -2.13
N THR A 137 -10.98 21.33 -2.05
CA THR A 137 -9.79 20.48 -2.13
C THR A 137 -9.59 20.00 -3.58
N PRO A 138 -8.36 20.00 -4.11
CA PRO A 138 -8.10 19.39 -5.42
C PRO A 138 -8.46 17.90 -5.44
N GLU A 139 -9.19 17.49 -6.48
CA GLU A 139 -9.57 16.09 -6.71
C GLU A 139 -8.66 15.48 -7.78
N LEU A 140 -8.07 14.32 -7.48
CA LEU A 140 -7.28 13.55 -8.44
C LEU A 140 -8.20 12.91 -9.48
N GLU A 141 -7.97 13.23 -10.76
CA GLU A 141 -8.74 12.68 -11.87
C GLU A 141 -8.09 11.44 -12.48
N SER A 142 -6.77 11.48 -12.62
CA SER A 142 -6.01 10.42 -13.26
C SER A 142 -4.53 10.51 -12.90
N GLU A 143 -3.89 9.35 -12.90
CA GLU A 143 -2.44 9.20 -12.81
C GLU A 143 -1.93 8.49 -14.07
N LEU A 144 -0.86 9.03 -14.65
CA LEU A 144 0.01 8.25 -15.52
C LEU A 144 1.23 7.80 -14.72
N PHE A 145 1.48 6.50 -14.75
CA PHE A 145 2.63 5.87 -14.09
C PHE A 145 3.57 5.22 -15.12
N LYS A 146 4.87 5.51 -14.99
CA LYS A 146 5.91 4.84 -15.78
C LYS A 146 7.13 4.56 -14.93
N GLN A 147 7.68 3.36 -15.06
CA GLN A 147 8.91 2.94 -14.38
C GLN A 147 10.01 2.57 -15.39
N THR A 148 11.27 2.83 -15.03
CA THR A 148 12.46 2.37 -15.77
C THR A 148 12.49 0.84 -15.81
N LYS A 149 13.02 0.27 -16.91
CA LYS A 149 13.12 -1.20 -17.03
C LYS A 149 14.03 -1.76 -15.92
N LYS A 150 13.65 -2.91 -15.37
CA LYS A 150 14.50 -3.69 -14.46
C LYS A 150 15.69 -4.22 -15.26
N ILE A 151 16.88 -4.16 -14.67
CA ILE A 151 18.10 -4.77 -15.23
C ILE A 151 18.47 -5.94 -14.33
N GLU A 152 18.67 -7.11 -14.91
CA GLU A 152 18.98 -8.31 -14.13
C GLU A 152 20.33 -8.14 -13.40
N GLY A 153 20.32 -8.37 -12.08
CA GLY A 153 21.50 -8.22 -11.23
C GLY A 153 22.05 -6.79 -11.09
N LYS A 154 21.36 -5.76 -11.61
CA LYS A 154 21.80 -4.36 -11.55
C LYS A 154 20.64 -3.40 -11.27
N SER A 155 20.93 -2.34 -10.52
CA SER A 155 19.97 -1.25 -10.37
C SER A 155 19.85 -0.43 -11.67
N SER A 156 18.65 0.05 -11.99
CA SER A 156 18.44 1.11 -12.99
C SER A 156 18.12 2.47 -12.37
N GLY A 157 18.26 2.60 -11.05
CA GLY A 157 18.08 3.85 -10.32
C GLY A 157 19.30 4.76 -10.42
N LEU A 158 19.16 6.00 -9.93
CA LEU A 158 20.22 7.02 -10.03
C LEU A 158 21.55 6.59 -9.38
N SER A 159 21.50 5.82 -8.29
CA SER A 159 22.70 5.34 -7.59
C SER A 159 23.57 4.38 -8.42
N ALA A 160 23.04 3.79 -9.51
CA ALA A 160 23.80 2.97 -10.44
C ALA A 160 24.85 3.78 -11.24
N TYR A 161 24.69 5.09 -11.28
CA TYR A 161 25.53 6.03 -12.04
C TYR A 161 26.37 6.91 -11.10
N ALA A 162 26.81 6.35 -9.97
CA ALA A 162 27.54 7.09 -8.92
C ALA A 162 28.75 7.90 -9.43
N ASP A 163 29.38 7.43 -10.52
CA ASP A 163 30.56 8.05 -11.13
C ASP A 163 30.27 8.76 -12.46
N ASP A 164 29.01 8.81 -12.92
CA ASP A 164 28.57 9.47 -14.15
C ASP A 164 27.24 10.22 -13.95
N PRO A 165 27.28 11.44 -13.38
CA PRO A 165 26.08 12.24 -13.10
C PRO A 165 25.23 12.57 -14.35
N GLU A 166 25.86 12.76 -15.51
CA GLU A 166 25.17 13.07 -16.76
C GLU A 166 24.40 11.86 -17.29
N ALA A 167 24.98 10.65 -17.19
CA ALA A 167 24.24 9.43 -17.49
C ALA A 167 23.09 9.20 -16.51
N ALA A 168 23.27 9.55 -15.22
CA ALA A 168 22.20 9.50 -14.24
C ALA A 168 21.00 10.37 -14.65
N ALA A 169 21.26 11.62 -15.05
CA ALA A 169 20.22 12.55 -15.50
C ALA A 169 19.51 12.07 -16.77
N LYS A 170 20.26 11.62 -17.78
CA LYS A 170 19.72 11.07 -19.04
C LYS A 170 18.90 9.79 -18.84
N SER A 171 19.16 9.02 -17.79
CA SER A 171 18.37 7.82 -17.49
C SER A 171 16.89 8.13 -17.24
N LEU A 172 16.55 9.38 -16.90
CA LEU A 172 15.18 9.85 -16.68
C LEU A 172 14.46 10.25 -17.98
N ASP A 173 15.13 10.31 -19.14
CA ASP A 173 14.53 10.77 -20.40
C ASP A 173 13.32 9.93 -20.81
N ILE A 174 13.40 8.60 -20.66
CA ILE A 174 12.28 7.71 -20.96
C ILE A 174 11.04 7.96 -20.10
N LEU A 175 11.21 8.60 -18.94
CA LEU A 175 10.12 8.98 -18.05
C LEU A 175 9.55 10.33 -18.48
N MET A 176 10.43 11.29 -18.77
CA MET A 176 10.03 12.62 -19.22
C MET A 176 9.37 12.61 -20.60
N GLU A 177 9.74 11.69 -21.48
CA GLU A 177 9.05 11.45 -22.76
C GLU A 177 7.57 11.10 -22.57
N GLU A 178 7.24 10.33 -21.54
CA GLU A 178 5.83 10.00 -21.23
C GLU A 178 5.10 11.22 -20.67
N ALA A 179 5.74 12.01 -19.81
CA ALA A 179 5.17 13.27 -19.34
C ALA A 179 4.91 14.27 -20.48
N MET A 180 5.81 14.36 -21.46
CA MET A 180 5.64 15.21 -22.64
C MET A 180 4.45 14.81 -23.51
N LYS A 181 4.07 13.52 -23.52
CA LYS A 181 2.88 13.02 -24.21
C LYS A 181 1.60 13.23 -23.40
N ALA A 182 1.70 13.10 -22.08
CA ALA A 182 0.56 13.13 -21.16
C ALA A 182 0.01 14.53 -20.91
N VAL A 183 0.89 15.52 -20.75
CA VAL A 183 0.49 16.90 -20.40
C VAL A 183 0.20 17.70 -21.67
N PRO A 184 -0.97 18.37 -21.79
CA PRO A 184 -1.25 19.25 -22.93
C PRO A 184 -0.23 20.37 -23.09
N ASP A 185 0.14 20.72 -24.32
CA ASP A 185 1.19 21.72 -24.62
C ASP A 185 1.00 23.05 -23.87
N LYS A 186 -0.25 23.52 -23.78
CA LYS A 186 -0.62 24.76 -23.07
C LYS A 186 -0.39 24.72 -21.56
N LEU A 187 -0.36 23.53 -20.97
CA LEU A 187 -0.20 23.33 -19.53
C LEU A 187 1.23 22.95 -19.12
N LYS A 188 2.08 22.50 -20.05
CA LYS A 188 3.46 22.07 -19.75
C LYS A 188 4.25 23.12 -18.98
N ALA A 189 4.20 24.37 -19.44
CA ALA A 189 4.87 25.50 -18.79
C ALA A 189 4.36 25.80 -17.37
N CYS A 190 3.18 25.30 -16.99
CA CYS A 190 2.55 25.48 -15.68
C CYS A 190 2.38 24.16 -14.92
N SER A 191 3.12 23.11 -15.28
CA SER A 191 3.04 21.79 -14.64
C SER A 191 4.37 21.46 -13.97
N PRO A 192 4.50 21.63 -12.65
CA PRO A 192 5.77 21.47 -11.97
C PRO A 192 6.28 20.03 -12.02
N VAL A 193 7.61 19.89 -12.10
CA VAL A 193 8.32 18.64 -11.88
C VAL A 193 9.17 18.72 -10.61
N SER A 194 9.08 17.66 -9.81
CA SER A 194 9.90 17.45 -8.62
C SER A 194 10.52 16.06 -8.66
N VAL A 195 11.72 15.91 -8.11
CA VAL A 195 12.43 14.63 -8.04
C VAL A 195 12.80 14.38 -6.59
N LYS A 196 12.40 13.22 -6.06
CA LYS A 196 12.85 12.79 -4.73
C LYS A 196 13.62 11.49 -4.85
N ALA A 197 14.88 11.53 -4.43
CA ALA A 197 15.69 10.33 -4.28
C ALA A 197 15.48 9.70 -2.91
N THR A 198 15.51 8.38 -2.85
CA THR A 198 15.31 7.62 -1.60
C THR A 198 16.66 7.15 -1.02
N ALA A 199 16.61 6.25 -0.04
CA ALA A 199 17.78 5.73 0.68
C ALA A 199 18.93 5.25 -0.23
N GLY A 200 18.64 4.73 -1.43
CA GLY A 200 19.67 4.24 -2.35
C GLY A 200 20.70 5.30 -2.75
N LEU A 201 20.27 6.56 -2.96
CA LEU A 201 21.18 7.64 -3.32
C LEU A 201 21.96 8.15 -2.10
N ARG A 202 21.48 7.99 -0.87
CA ARG A 202 22.25 8.32 0.34
C ARG A 202 23.51 7.47 0.48
N LEU A 203 23.41 6.20 0.08
CA LEU A 203 24.46 5.20 0.31
C LEU A 203 25.72 5.41 -0.54
N ILE A 204 25.66 6.19 -1.62
CA ILE A 204 26.84 6.47 -2.47
C ILE A 204 27.69 7.65 -1.95
N GLY A 205 27.24 8.30 -0.87
CA GLY A 205 27.94 9.39 -0.20
C GLY A 205 27.60 10.78 -0.76
N PRO A 206 27.58 11.81 0.11
CA PRO A 206 26.98 13.12 -0.18
C PRO A 206 27.55 13.78 -1.44
N ALA A 207 28.87 13.79 -1.60
CA ALA A 207 29.52 14.42 -2.74
C ALA A 207 29.13 13.82 -4.10
N LYS A 208 28.80 12.52 -4.17
CA LYS A 208 28.34 11.88 -5.40
C LYS A 208 26.85 12.12 -5.61
N SER A 209 26.07 12.00 -4.54
CA SER A 209 24.63 12.26 -4.55
C SER A 209 24.32 13.68 -5.02
N ASP A 210 25.01 14.68 -4.47
CA ASP A 210 24.81 16.10 -4.81
C ASP A 210 25.10 16.38 -6.29
N LYS A 211 26.20 15.82 -6.81
CA LYS A 211 26.54 15.95 -8.24
C LYS A 211 25.47 15.36 -9.15
N ILE A 212 24.90 14.21 -8.78
CA ILE A 212 23.80 13.59 -9.52
C ILE A 212 22.56 14.48 -9.47
N LEU A 213 22.18 15.00 -8.30
CA LEU A 213 21.01 15.85 -8.14
C LEU A 213 21.15 17.18 -8.90
N ASP A 214 22.34 17.79 -8.90
CA ASP A 214 22.63 18.99 -9.69
C ASP A 214 22.57 18.71 -11.20
N ALA A 215 23.10 17.57 -11.66
CA ALA A 215 23.01 17.17 -13.07
C ALA A 215 21.55 16.91 -13.49
N VAL A 216 20.76 16.23 -12.65
CA VAL A 216 19.32 16.01 -12.86
C VAL A 216 18.58 17.35 -12.95
N ARG A 217 18.87 18.29 -12.04
CA ARG A 217 18.28 19.62 -12.08
C ARG A 217 18.62 20.36 -13.37
N HIS A 218 19.90 20.44 -13.72
CA HIS A 218 20.34 21.11 -14.93
C HIS A 218 19.66 20.53 -16.16
N HIS A 219 19.60 19.21 -16.26
CA HIS A 219 18.95 18.49 -17.36
C HIS A 219 17.45 18.80 -17.46
N LEU A 220 16.72 18.76 -16.34
CA LEU A 220 15.29 19.07 -16.31
C LEU A 220 14.98 20.54 -16.65
N GLU A 221 15.81 21.47 -16.15
CA GLU A 221 15.63 22.91 -16.38
C GLU A 221 15.91 23.30 -17.84
N THR A 222 16.89 22.66 -18.48
CA THR A 222 17.36 22.99 -19.84
C THR A 222 16.60 22.28 -20.96
N ASN A 223 16.24 21.00 -20.78
CA ASN A 223 15.72 20.18 -21.87
C ASN A 223 14.20 20.04 -21.88
N TYR A 224 13.51 20.41 -20.80
CA TYR A 224 12.07 20.23 -20.66
C TYR A 224 11.30 21.52 -20.33
N PRO A 225 10.07 21.68 -20.87
CA PRO A 225 9.26 22.89 -20.66
C PRO A 225 8.61 22.97 -19.27
N PHE A 226 8.73 21.92 -18.46
CA PHE A 226 8.15 21.87 -17.12
C PHE A 226 8.94 22.77 -16.14
N PRO A 227 8.27 23.59 -15.32
CA PRO A 227 8.93 24.28 -14.21
C PRO A 227 9.48 23.28 -13.20
N VAL A 228 10.75 23.41 -12.85
CA VAL A 228 11.36 22.60 -11.79
C VAL A 228 11.13 23.32 -10.46
N VAL A 229 10.64 22.61 -9.45
CA VAL A 229 10.48 23.17 -8.11
C VAL A 229 11.84 23.67 -7.58
N SER A 230 11.84 24.83 -6.92
CA SER A 230 13.06 25.54 -6.54
C SER A 230 13.93 24.75 -5.57
N LYS A 231 15.18 25.19 -5.39
CA LYS A 231 16.10 24.55 -4.43
C LYS A 231 15.66 24.79 -2.99
N GLU A 232 15.07 25.95 -2.70
CA GLU A 232 14.59 26.35 -1.38
C GLU A 232 13.43 25.47 -0.90
N GLU A 233 12.57 25.03 -1.82
CA GLU A 233 11.48 24.09 -1.54
C GLU A 233 11.88 22.63 -1.85
N HIS A 234 13.18 22.34 -1.86
CA HIS A 234 13.71 20.98 -2.00
C HIS A 234 13.23 20.24 -3.27
N GLY A 235 13.04 20.95 -4.39
CA GLY A 235 12.40 20.38 -5.58
C GLY A 235 13.12 19.21 -6.25
N ILE A 236 14.43 19.09 -6.02
CA ILE A 236 15.25 17.95 -6.43
C ILE A 236 16.15 17.64 -5.26
N ASP A 237 15.80 16.63 -4.47
CA ASP A 237 16.47 16.36 -3.20
C ASP A 237 16.33 14.90 -2.77
N ILE A 238 17.07 14.50 -1.74
CA ILE A 238 16.91 13.21 -1.08
C ILE A 238 15.86 13.33 0.02
N MET A 239 14.70 12.70 -0.16
CA MET A 239 13.56 12.79 0.76
C MET A 239 13.84 12.11 2.10
N ASP A 240 13.63 12.82 3.22
CA ASP A 240 13.70 12.24 4.55
C ASP A 240 12.79 11.01 4.68
N GLY A 241 13.25 9.99 5.41
CA GLY A 241 12.43 8.80 5.64
C GLY A 241 11.16 9.12 6.43
N SER A 242 11.17 10.14 7.30
CA SER A 242 9.94 10.62 7.97
C SER A 242 8.92 11.15 6.98
N ASP A 243 9.39 11.96 6.02
CA ASP A 243 8.55 12.57 5.00
C ASP A 243 7.99 11.49 4.06
N GLU A 244 8.81 10.51 3.68
CA GLU A 244 8.39 9.34 2.90
C GLU A 244 7.17 8.65 3.55
N GLY A 245 7.26 8.35 4.85
CA GLY A 245 6.17 7.74 5.60
C GLY A 245 4.92 8.62 5.65
N VAL A 246 5.08 9.91 5.96
CA VAL A 246 3.94 10.83 6.10
C VAL A 246 3.24 11.05 4.76
N TYR A 247 3.98 11.21 3.67
CA TYR A 247 3.39 11.35 2.34
C TYR A 247 2.72 10.05 1.88
N ALA A 248 3.24 8.86 2.22
CA ALA A 248 2.54 7.60 1.96
C ALA A 248 1.23 7.49 2.74
N TRP A 249 1.21 7.99 4.00
CA TRP A 249 0.00 8.10 4.80
C TRP A 249 -1.03 9.06 4.20
N ILE A 250 -0.60 10.23 3.72
CA ILE A 250 -1.46 11.21 3.04
C ILE A 250 -2.06 10.57 1.79
N THR A 251 -1.23 9.94 0.94
CA THR A 251 -1.69 9.26 -0.29
C THR A 251 -2.77 8.23 0.01
N THR A 252 -2.49 7.32 0.95
CA THR A 252 -3.40 6.22 1.28
C THR A 252 -4.73 6.77 1.79
N ASN A 253 -4.69 7.69 2.75
CA ASN A 253 -5.91 8.24 3.33
C ASN A 253 -6.68 9.15 2.37
N TYR A 254 -5.99 9.87 1.48
CA TYR A 254 -6.62 10.69 0.45
C TYR A 254 -7.35 9.81 -0.56
N LEU A 255 -6.72 8.73 -1.05
CA LEU A 255 -7.34 7.82 -2.01
C LEU A 255 -8.50 7.03 -1.40
N LEU A 256 -8.43 6.69 -0.11
CA LEU A 256 -9.55 6.10 0.64
C LEU A 256 -10.70 7.10 0.87
N GLY A 257 -10.43 8.40 0.79
CA GLY A 257 -11.39 9.45 1.13
C GLY A 257 -11.47 9.76 2.63
N ASN A 258 -10.53 9.25 3.43
CA ASN A 258 -10.48 9.48 4.87
C ASN A 258 -10.02 10.91 5.24
N ILE A 259 -9.34 11.59 4.30
CA ILE A 259 -8.91 12.98 4.41
C ILE A 259 -9.24 13.76 3.13
N GLY A 260 -9.38 15.07 3.24
CA GLY A 260 -9.67 15.97 2.10
C GLY A 260 -11.13 16.01 1.66
N GLY A 261 -11.96 15.09 2.15
CA GLY A 261 -13.42 15.12 2.03
C GLY A 261 -14.10 15.96 3.12
N PRO A 262 -15.42 16.20 3.00
CA PRO A 262 -16.19 17.00 3.96
C PRO A 262 -16.47 16.27 5.29
N GLU A 263 -16.38 14.94 5.31
CA GLU A 263 -16.63 14.13 6.49
C GLU A 263 -15.34 13.83 7.25
N GLU A 264 -15.38 13.94 8.58
CA GLU A 264 -14.28 13.49 9.43
C GLU A 264 -14.33 11.97 9.60
N SER A 265 -13.53 11.25 8.80
CA SER A 265 -13.41 9.79 8.91
C SER A 265 -12.20 9.37 9.75
N GLU A 266 -12.25 8.12 10.22
CA GLU A 266 -11.09 7.46 10.83
C GLU A 266 -10.01 7.24 9.77
N THR A 267 -8.76 7.48 10.14
CA THR A 267 -7.64 7.33 9.21
C THR A 267 -7.07 5.91 9.30
N ALA A 268 -6.48 5.44 8.21
CA ALA A 268 -5.73 4.19 8.16
C ALA A 268 -4.26 4.44 8.52
N ALA A 269 -3.60 3.43 9.09
CA ALA A 269 -2.16 3.42 9.26
C ALA A 269 -1.47 2.93 7.99
N VAL A 270 -0.22 3.36 7.79
CA VAL A 270 0.63 2.92 6.70
C VAL A 270 1.93 2.38 7.24
N LEU A 271 2.29 1.17 6.80
CA LEU A 271 3.61 0.61 6.95
C LEU A 271 4.22 0.38 5.56
N ASP A 272 5.33 1.03 5.29
CA ASP A 272 6.05 0.89 4.04
C ASP A 272 7.35 0.12 4.28
N LEU A 273 7.55 -0.97 3.54
CA LEU A 273 8.78 -1.74 3.59
C LEU A 273 9.57 -1.49 2.31
N GLY A 274 10.48 -0.52 2.38
CA GLY A 274 11.43 -0.22 1.33
C GLY A 274 12.64 -1.16 1.33
N GLY A 275 13.61 -0.88 0.46
CA GLY A 275 14.84 -1.68 0.38
C GLY A 275 15.82 -1.38 1.52
N GLY A 276 15.97 -0.09 1.87
CA GLY A 276 16.95 0.38 2.85
C GLY A 276 16.37 0.71 4.23
N SER A 277 15.09 1.06 4.30
CA SER A 277 14.37 1.45 5.51
C SER A 277 12.95 0.88 5.49
N THR A 278 12.28 0.96 6.64
CA THR A 278 10.85 0.74 6.76
C THR A 278 10.23 1.88 7.56
N GLN A 279 9.06 2.34 7.12
CA GLN A 279 8.34 3.47 7.69
C GLN A 279 7.05 2.98 8.33
N ILE A 280 6.66 3.64 9.42
CA ILE A 280 5.38 3.44 10.09
C ILE A 280 4.76 4.80 10.40
N VAL A 281 3.51 5.01 9.98
CA VAL A 281 2.75 6.23 10.25
C VAL A 281 1.31 5.92 10.60
N PHE A 282 0.81 6.49 11.70
CA PHE A 282 -0.60 6.36 12.11
C PHE A 282 -1.03 7.51 13.03
N GLU A 283 -2.33 7.72 13.16
CA GLU A 283 -2.93 8.69 14.09
C GLU A 283 -3.30 7.98 15.41
N PRO A 284 -2.49 8.06 16.48
CA PRO A 284 -2.74 7.32 17.71
C PRO A 284 -3.99 7.83 18.45
N ARG A 285 -4.89 6.92 18.80
CA ARG A 285 -6.08 7.21 19.62
C ARG A 285 -5.74 7.08 21.10
N LEU A 286 -5.41 8.22 21.72
CA LEU A 286 -4.98 8.27 23.13
C LEU A 286 -6.11 8.67 24.10
N LYS A 287 -7.19 9.27 23.57
CA LYS A 287 -8.33 9.70 24.40
C LYS A 287 -9.00 8.50 25.07
N GLY A 288 -9.21 8.59 26.39
CA GLY A 288 -9.90 7.56 27.17
C GLY A 288 -9.03 6.37 27.59
N LEU A 289 -7.74 6.35 27.24
CA LEU A 289 -6.80 5.28 27.61
C LEU A 289 -5.96 5.58 28.86
N ALA A 290 -6.18 6.74 29.51
CA ALA A 290 -5.45 7.18 30.70
C ALA A 290 -5.53 6.16 31.86
N SER A 291 -6.68 5.49 32.01
CA SER A 291 -6.90 4.44 33.03
C SER A 291 -6.05 3.18 32.81
N GLY A 292 -5.49 2.99 31.61
CA GLY A 292 -4.58 1.91 31.25
C GLY A 292 -3.08 2.26 31.32
N GLY A 293 -2.73 3.40 31.92
CA GLY A 293 -1.35 3.87 32.07
C GLY A 293 -0.75 4.50 30.80
N MET A 294 -1.57 4.83 29.81
CA MET A 294 -1.14 5.51 28.58
C MET A 294 -1.31 7.03 28.72
N PRO A 295 -0.40 7.84 28.16
CA PRO A 295 -0.53 9.30 28.18
C PRO A 295 -1.75 9.74 27.34
N GLU A 296 -2.38 10.85 27.72
CA GLU A 296 -3.55 11.41 26.99
C GLU A 296 -3.16 12.07 25.65
N LYS A 297 -1.88 12.35 25.47
CA LYS A 297 -1.31 13.00 24.28
C LYS A 297 -0.02 12.31 23.87
N LEU A 298 0.28 12.39 22.58
CA LEU A 298 1.55 11.91 22.05
C LEU A 298 2.68 12.75 22.65
N ALA A 299 3.75 12.09 23.05
CA ALA A 299 4.93 12.77 23.58
C ALA A 299 5.52 13.70 22.51
N ASP A 300 6.20 14.76 22.95
CA ASP A 300 6.91 15.64 22.02
C ASP A 300 8.22 14.98 21.58
N GLY A 301 8.61 15.24 20.32
CA GLY A 301 9.83 14.74 19.70
C GLY A 301 9.65 14.52 18.21
N ASP A 302 10.71 14.12 17.52
CA ASP A 302 10.71 14.00 16.05
C ASP A 302 9.65 13.02 15.52
N HIS A 303 9.24 12.06 16.34
CA HIS A 303 8.20 11.07 16.00
C HIS A 303 6.79 11.66 15.93
N LYS A 304 6.56 12.86 16.47
CA LYS A 304 5.26 13.53 16.45
C LYS A 304 5.21 14.50 15.27
N TYR A 305 4.26 14.27 14.37
CA TYR A 305 4.07 15.10 13.18
C TYR A 305 2.70 15.76 13.21
N GLU A 306 2.67 17.10 13.14
CA GLU A 306 1.42 17.87 13.06
C GLU A 306 1.13 18.21 11.60
N LEU A 307 0.02 17.69 11.07
CA LEU A 307 -0.41 17.89 9.70
C LEU A 307 -1.69 18.73 9.67
N ASP A 308 -1.71 19.77 8.83
CA ASP A 308 -2.93 20.47 8.46
C ASP A 308 -3.27 20.11 7.00
N PHE A 309 -4.38 19.40 6.79
CA PHE A 309 -4.79 18.96 5.47
C PHE A 309 -6.30 19.05 5.32
N GLY A 310 -6.75 19.76 4.28
CA GLY A 310 -8.18 19.98 4.01
C GLY A 310 -8.90 20.74 5.13
N GLY A 311 -8.18 21.55 5.92
CA GLY A 311 -8.72 22.28 7.07
C GLY A 311 -8.88 21.45 8.34
N ARG A 312 -8.47 20.17 8.33
CA ARG A 312 -8.41 19.28 9.49
C ARG A 312 -6.97 19.15 9.97
N LYS A 313 -6.79 19.19 11.28
CA LYS A 313 -5.49 18.96 11.94
C LYS A 313 -5.38 17.52 12.41
N PHE A 314 -4.23 16.91 12.15
CA PHE A 314 -3.89 15.56 12.54
C PHE A 314 -2.60 15.57 13.33
N THR A 315 -2.57 14.82 14.42
CA THR A 315 -1.34 14.55 15.17
C THR A 315 -0.96 13.10 14.91
N LEU A 316 0.05 12.91 14.05
CA LEU A 316 0.52 11.60 13.61
C LEU A 316 1.73 11.16 14.44
N TYR A 317 1.79 9.86 14.73
CA TYR A 317 3.06 9.21 15.01
C TYR A 317 3.69 8.83 13.68
N GLN A 318 4.97 9.14 13.50
CA GLN A 318 5.76 8.74 12.36
C GLN A 318 7.14 8.25 12.81
N HIS A 319 7.66 7.22 12.15
CA HIS A 319 9.07 6.88 12.26
C HIS A 319 9.59 6.15 11.02
N SER A 320 10.88 6.35 10.72
CA SER A 320 11.61 5.64 9.67
C SER A 320 12.79 4.87 10.27
N HIS A 321 12.69 3.54 10.29
CA HIS A 321 13.76 2.66 10.73
C HIS A 321 14.76 2.42 9.60
N LEU A 322 15.79 3.28 9.53
CA LEU A 322 16.91 3.09 8.61
C LEU A 322 17.67 1.79 8.91
N ASN A 323 18.11 1.08 7.88
CA ASN A 323 18.73 -0.25 7.92
C ASN A 323 17.77 -1.41 8.27
N TYR A 324 16.47 -1.15 8.36
CA TYR A 324 15.43 -2.18 8.55
C TYR A 324 14.54 -2.36 7.32
N GLY A 325 14.94 -1.83 6.16
CA GLY A 325 14.33 -2.21 4.87
C GLY A 325 14.68 -3.65 4.50
N LEU A 326 13.95 -4.24 3.54
CA LEU A 326 14.06 -5.67 3.25
C LEU A 326 15.48 -6.10 2.85
N MET A 327 16.19 -5.30 2.03
CA MET A 327 17.54 -5.65 1.60
C MET A 327 18.55 -5.47 2.74
N SER A 328 18.45 -4.37 3.50
CA SER A 328 19.31 -4.15 4.68
C SER A 328 19.10 -5.21 5.76
N ALA A 329 17.86 -5.66 5.95
CA ALA A 329 17.52 -6.73 6.88
C ALA A 329 18.14 -8.07 6.46
N ARG A 330 18.12 -8.40 5.16
CA ARG A 330 18.84 -9.58 4.65
C ARG A 330 20.33 -9.51 4.96
N ASP A 331 20.97 -8.38 4.64
CA ASP A 331 22.40 -8.18 4.91
C ASP A 331 22.70 -8.35 6.42
N ALA A 332 21.85 -7.79 7.28
CA ALA A 332 21.97 -7.93 8.73
C ALA A 332 21.76 -9.38 9.21
N ILE A 333 20.79 -10.11 8.67
CA ILE A 333 20.52 -11.52 9.01
C ILE A 333 21.70 -12.39 8.56
N PHE A 334 22.22 -12.19 7.34
CA PHE A 334 23.40 -12.90 6.86
C PHE A 334 24.62 -12.61 7.74
N SER A 335 24.90 -11.34 8.05
CA SER A 335 26.01 -10.96 8.92
C SER A 335 25.87 -11.57 10.32
N THR A 336 24.65 -11.61 10.86
CA THR A 336 24.36 -12.22 12.18
C THR A 336 24.62 -13.72 12.17
N LEU A 337 24.14 -14.44 11.14
CA LEU A 337 24.39 -15.88 10.99
C LEU A 337 25.90 -16.19 10.88
N VAL A 338 26.63 -15.42 10.06
CA VAL A 338 28.07 -15.61 9.84
C VAL A 338 28.88 -15.34 11.11
N ASP A 339 28.55 -14.27 11.85
CA ASP A 339 29.19 -13.95 13.12
C ASP A 339 28.95 -15.05 14.17
N GLU A 340 27.74 -15.60 14.25
CA GLU A 340 27.42 -16.71 15.15
C GLU A 340 28.16 -18.00 14.80
N LEU A 341 28.24 -18.33 13.50
CA LEU A 341 29.01 -19.47 13.02
C LEU A 341 30.49 -19.30 13.33
N HIS A 342 31.04 -18.10 13.11
CA HIS A 342 32.43 -17.81 13.44
C HIS A 342 32.70 -17.98 14.94
N LYS A 343 31.83 -17.44 15.81
CA LYS A 343 31.94 -17.61 17.27
C LYS A 343 31.82 -19.06 17.71
N ALA A 344 30.96 -19.85 17.07
CA ALA A 344 30.76 -21.26 17.40
C ALA A 344 31.88 -22.19 16.87
N LYS A 345 32.62 -21.77 15.83
CA LYS A 345 33.68 -22.54 15.17
C LYS A 345 35.09 -22.04 15.47
N GLU A 346 35.23 -21.02 16.32
CA GLU A 346 36.51 -20.42 16.72
C GLU A 346 37.37 -19.99 15.51
N SER A 347 38.68 -20.30 15.57
CA SER A 347 39.70 -20.00 14.54
C SER A 347 39.73 -21.03 13.40
N ASP A 348 38.88 -22.05 13.42
CA ASP A 348 38.72 -22.95 12.27
C ASP A 348 38.04 -22.18 11.12
N ARG A 349 38.75 -22.05 10.01
CA ARG A 349 38.28 -21.38 8.79
C ARG A 349 37.84 -22.36 7.70
N ALA A 350 37.98 -23.66 7.91
CA ALA A 350 37.64 -24.67 6.91
C ALA A 350 36.15 -24.66 6.54
N TRP A 351 35.28 -24.17 7.43
CA TRP A 351 33.84 -24.03 7.15
C TRP A 351 33.52 -22.95 6.11
N LEU A 352 34.43 -22.00 5.84
CA LEU A 352 34.25 -20.98 4.80
C LEU A 352 34.26 -21.61 3.39
N ASP A 353 35.01 -22.70 3.23
CA ASP A 353 35.11 -23.46 1.98
C ASP A 353 34.00 -24.53 1.84
N ALA A 354 33.21 -24.74 2.91
CA ALA A 354 32.10 -25.70 2.94
C ALA A 354 30.75 -25.02 2.66
N ALA A 355 29.76 -25.81 2.24
CA ALA A 355 28.39 -25.31 2.13
C ALA A 355 27.84 -24.98 3.52
N VAL A 356 27.49 -23.71 3.74
CA VAL A 356 26.94 -23.22 5.01
C VAL A 356 25.43 -23.42 5.02
N THR A 357 24.92 -24.13 6.03
CA THR A 357 23.47 -24.27 6.20
C THR A 357 22.87 -22.95 6.65
N ASN A 358 21.95 -22.39 5.87
CA ASN A 358 21.22 -21.18 6.19
C ASN A 358 19.74 -21.51 6.50
N PRO A 359 19.28 -21.42 7.76
CA PRO A 359 17.90 -21.76 8.12
C PRO A 359 16.85 -20.84 7.48
N CYS A 360 17.26 -19.70 6.94
CA CYS A 360 16.39 -18.74 6.25
C CYS A 360 16.25 -18.99 4.75
N PHE A 361 16.95 -19.97 4.18
CA PHE A 361 16.70 -20.39 2.81
C PHE A 361 15.69 -21.53 2.80
N SER A 362 14.81 -21.53 1.79
CA SER A 362 13.88 -22.65 1.58
C SER A 362 14.64 -23.96 1.40
N SER A 363 14.06 -25.05 1.90
CA SER A 363 14.72 -26.36 1.94
C SER A 363 15.30 -26.76 0.58
N GLY A 364 16.58 -27.13 0.57
CA GLY A 364 17.30 -27.62 -0.62
C GLY A 364 17.79 -26.55 -1.59
N MET A 365 17.45 -25.27 -1.41
CA MET A 365 17.91 -24.20 -2.31
C MET A 365 19.30 -23.70 -1.92
N THR A 366 20.11 -23.39 -2.93
CA THR A 366 21.50 -22.94 -2.75
C THR A 366 21.73 -21.61 -3.45
N LYS A 367 22.47 -20.70 -2.80
CA LYS A 367 22.90 -19.43 -3.40
C LYS A 367 24.27 -19.04 -2.89
N LYS A 368 25.10 -18.50 -3.79
CA LYS A 368 26.33 -17.81 -3.40
C LYS A 368 25.99 -16.40 -2.92
N VAL A 369 26.43 -16.04 -1.71
CA VAL A 369 26.11 -14.77 -1.05
C VAL A 369 27.39 -14.05 -0.69
N SER A 370 27.45 -12.76 -1.04
CA SER A 370 28.46 -11.81 -0.58
C SER A 370 27.98 -11.19 0.74
N VAL A 371 28.55 -11.61 1.88
CA VAL A 371 28.18 -11.10 3.20
C VAL A 371 29.11 -9.94 3.58
N ARG A 372 28.54 -8.77 3.86
CA ARG A 372 29.28 -7.61 4.39
C ARG A 372 29.35 -7.70 5.91
N MET A 373 30.56 -7.73 6.45
CA MET A 373 30.83 -7.78 7.89
C MET A 373 31.30 -6.41 8.42
N PRO A 374 31.26 -6.18 9.75
CA PRO A 374 31.90 -5.02 10.38
C PRO A 374 33.37 -4.86 9.95
N GLU A 375 33.88 -3.63 9.91
CA GLU A 375 35.22 -3.35 9.36
C GLU A 375 36.36 -4.01 10.13
N ASP A 376 36.16 -4.25 11.43
CA ASP A 376 37.08 -4.89 12.36
C ASP A 376 36.86 -6.41 12.51
N HIS A 377 35.93 -6.99 11.74
CA HIS A 377 35.61 -8.40 11.86
C HIS A 377 36.78 -9.31 11.42
N PRO A 378 37.13 -10.39 12.16
CA PRO A 378 38.30 -11.24 11.86
C PRO A 378 38.29 -11.93 10.49
N LEU A 379 37.12 -12.09 9.87
CA LEU A 379 36.95 -12.66 8.53
C LEU A 379 37.16 -11.64 7.40
N GLY A 380 37.37 -10.36 7.72
CA GLY A 380 37.44 -9.27 6.75
C GLY A 380 36.07 -8.68 6.42
N LYS A 381 36.08 -7.59 5.63
CA LYS A 381 34.90 -6.76 5.34
C LYS A 381 33.84 -7.45 4.46
N ILE A 382 34.26 -8.35 3.57
CA ILE A 382 33.38 -9.09 2.67
C ILE A 382 33.78 -10.56 2.71
N VAL A 383 32.81 -11.44 2.93
CA VAL A 383 32.98 -12.89 2.92
C VAL A 383 32.03 -13.49 1.89
N GLU A 384 32.58 -14.25 0.95
CA GLU A 384 31.81 -14.99 -0.06
C GLU A 384 31.50 -16.38 0.47
N LEU A 385 30.22 -16.72 0.62
CA LEU A 385 29.80 -18.02 1.13
C LEU A 385 28.81 -18.68 0.19
N ASN A 386 28.91 -19.99 0.04
CA ASN A 386 27.87 -20.79 -0.58
C ASN A 386 26.88 -21.25 0.49
N MET A 387 25.68 -20.68 0.51
CA MET A 387 24.67 -20.97 1.52
C MET A 387 23.58 -21.90 0.96
N THR A 388 23.17 -22.89 1.75
CA THR A 388 22.13 -23.86 1.36
C THR A 388 21.06 -23.98 2.44
N GLY A 389 19.78 -24.03 2.04
CA GLY A 389 18.67 -24.27 2.95
C GLY A 389 18.75 -25.65 3.61
N PRO A 390 18.31 -25.80 4.86
CA PRO A 390 18.40 -27.07 5.58
C PRO A 390 17.49 -28.13 4.94
N ALA A 391 17.89 -29.41 5.00
CA ALA A 391 17.06 -30.51 4.50
C ALA A 391 15.70 -30.57 5.20
N THR A 392 15.68 -30.33 6.51
CA THR A 392 14.45 -30.14 7.30
C THR A 392 14.19 -28.64 7.45
N PRO A 393 13.00 -28.13 7.06
CA PRO A 393 12.65 -26.72 7.17
C PRO A 393 12.84 -26.17 8.58
N ALA A 394 13.40 -24.97 8.70
CA ALA A 394 13.73 -24.32 9.98
C ALA A 394 13.18 -22.88 10.09
N PRO A 395 11.88 -22.63 9.83
CA PRO A 395 11.32 -21.27 9.81
C PRO A 395 11.45 -20.56 11.16
N ALA A 396 11.33 -21.30 12.28
CA ALA A 396 11.48 -20.72 13.62
C ALA A 396 12.90 -20.21 13.90
N GLN A 397 13.92 -20.96 13.46
CA GLN A 397 15.32 -20.54 13.59
C GLN A 397 15.61 -19.31 12.72
N CYS A 398 15.02 -19.25 11.52
CA CYS A 398 15.12 -18.05 10.70
C CYS A 398 14.46 -16.84 11.36
N ARG A 399 13.23 -17.01 11.89
CA ARG A 399 12.54 -15.96 12.64
C ARG A 399 13.37 -15.47 13.83
N ALA A 400 14.02 -16.37 14.57
CA ALA A 400 14.89 -16.00 15.68
C ALA A 400 16.10 -15.16 15.22
N LEU A 401 16.65 -15.37 14.03
CA LEU A 401 17.69 -14.50 13.46
C LEU A 401 17.12 -13.12 13.10
N ALA A 402 15.92 -13.09 12.49
CA ALA A 402 15.24 -11.86 12.16
C ALA A 402 14.85 -11.04 13.41
N GLU A 403 14.47 -11.69 14.51
CA GLU A 403 14.15 -11.02 15.77
C GLU A 403 15.40 -10.44 16.46
N ARG A 404 16.56 -11.11 16.34
CA ARG A 404 17.83 -10.59 16.90
C ARG A 404 18.21 -9.24 16.32
N ILE A 405 18.03 -9.04 15.01
CA ILE A 405 18.41 -7.77 14.37
C ILE A 405 17.54 -6.59 14.83
N LEU A 406 16.35 -6.85 15.40
CA LEU A 406 15.47 -5.82 15.94
C LEU A 406 16.03 -5.19 17.23
N LYS A 407 16.91 -5.88 17.97
CA LYS A 407 17.52 -5.37 19.22
C LYS A 407 16.45 -4.89 20.22
N LYS A 408 15.53 -5.77 20.60
CA LYS A 408 14.40 -5.46 21.50
C LYS A 408 14.86 -5.04 22.90
N GLU A 409 16.07 -5.41 23.29
CA GLU A 409 16.69 -5.11 24.59
C GLU A 409 17.42 -3.76 24.61
N ALA A 410 17.47 -3.04 23.49
CA ALA A 410 18.08 -1.72 23.44
C ALA A 410 17.39 -0.75 24.41
N GLU A 411 18.17 0.17 24.99
CA GLU A 411 17.68 1.14 25.97
C GLU A 411 16.51 1.96 25.41
N CYS A 412 15.36 1.88 26.08
CA CYS A 412 14.17 2.63 25.73
C CYS A 412 14.12 3.96 26.50
N LYS A 413 14.55 5.05 25.85
CA LYS A 413 14.60 6.39 26.48
C LYS A 413 13.23 6.99 26.73
N LEU A 414 12.26 6.63 25.90
CA LEU A 414 10.87 7.10 25.99
C LEU A 414 9.94 5.91 25.74
N ALA A 415 9.39 5.36 26.83
CA ALA A 415 8.48 4.23 26.76
C ALA A 415 7.07 4.64 26.31
N PRO A 416 6.29 3.74 25.70
CA PRO A 416 6.71 2.43 25.18
C PRO A 416 7.61 2.52 23.94
N CYS A 417 8.41 1.49 23.68
CA CYS A 417 9.26 1.40 22.49
C CYS A 417 8.89 0.19 21.64
N SER A 418 9.07 0.29 20.32
CA SER A 418 8.97 -0.84 19.40
C SER A 418 10.22 -1.71 19.49
N PHE A 419 11.27 -1.33 18.77
CA PHE A 419 12.55 -2.03 18.74
C PHE A 419 13.71 -1.05 18.52
N ASN A 420 14.95 -1.49 18.75
CA ASN A 420 16.16 -0.67 18.68
C ASN A 420 16.07 0.63 19.51
N GLY A 421 15.37 0.59 20.66
CA GLY A 421 15.23 1.72 21.59
C GLY A 421 14.32 2.86 21.09
N ILE A 422 13.56 2.65 20.01
CA ILE A 422 12.72 3.67 19.39
C ILE A 422 11.35 3.73 20.04
N HIS A 423 10.96 4.92 20.51
CA HIS A 423 9.61 5.18 21.05
C HIS A 423 8.53 4.88 20.01
N GLN A 424 7.47 4.19 20.41
CA GLN A 424 6.28 3.94 19.60
C GLN A 424 5.04 3.74 20.48
N PRO A 425 3.94 4.48 20.26
CA PRO A 425 2.65 4.18 20.88
C PRO A 425 2.18 2.76 20.54
N SER A 426 1.64 2.04 21.53
CA SER A 426 1.21 0.65 21.34
C SER A 426 0.05 0.57 20.33
N ILE A 427 0.31 0.02 19.14
CA ILE A 427 -0.69 -0.16 18.07
C ILE A 427 -1.89 -0.95 18.59
N ALA A 428 -1.65 -2.03 19.34
CA ALA A 428 -2.70 -2.87 19.93
C ALA A 428 -3.66 -2.09 20.87
N LYS A 429 -3.20 -0.98 21.46
CA LYS A 429 -4.02 -0.16 22.37
C LYS A 429 -4.56 1.09 21.70
N THR A 430 -3.74 1.77 20.90
CA THR A 430 -4.03 3.10 20.34
C THR A 430 -4.53 3.07 18.90
N PHE A 431 -4.53 1.89 18.26
CA PHE A 431 -4.90 1.71 16.85
C PHE A 431 -5.41 0.28 16.59
N ALA A 432 -6.33 -0.15 17.45
CA ALA A 432 -6.72 -1.56 17.60
C ALA A 432 -7.63 -2.09 16.47
N LYS A 433 -8.40 -1.22 15.81
CA LYS A 433 -9.50 -1.64 14.91
C LYS A 433 -9.43 -1.03 13.52
N GLU A 434 -8.77 0.10 13.40
CA GLU A 434 -8.68 0.89 12.18
C GLU A 434 -7.87 0.15 11.11
N ASP A 435 -7.94 0.55 9.85
CA ASP A 435 -7.24 -0.17 8.80
C ASP A 435 -5.72 0.04 8.87
N ILE A 436 -4.93 -1.01 8.58
CA ILE A 436 -3.48 -0.92 8.41
C ILE A 436 -3.13 -1.37 6.99
N TYR A 437 -2.48 -0.49 6.22
CA TYR A 437 -2.01 -0.80 4.87
C TYR A 437 -0.51 -1.07 4.86
N PHE A 438 -0.15 -2.19 4.25
CA PHE A 438 1.21 -2.67 4.04
C PHE A 438 1.60 -2.43 2.58
N LEU A 439 2.63 -1.64 2.37
CA LEU A 439 3.07 -1.18 1.04
C LEU A 439 4.40 -1.82 0.61
N SER A 440 4.77 -1.58 -0.65
CA SER A 440 6.06 -1.95 -1.25
C SER A 440 6.41 -3.44 -1.07
N TYR A 441 7.53 -3.78 -0.41
CA TYR A 441 7.96 -5.18 -0.31
C TYR A 441 6.99 -6.06 0.48
N PHE A 442 6.12 -5.49 1.33
CA PHE A 442 5.05 -6.29 1.91
C PHE A 442 4.14 -6.87 0.83
N TYR A 443 3.73 -6.05 -0.13
CA TYR A 443 2.93 -6.46 -1.28
C TYR A 443 3.74 -7.40 -2.20
N ASP A 444 4.96 -7.00 -2.58
CA ASP A 444 5.79 -7.74 -3.54
C ASP A 444 6.18 -9.16 -3.07
N ARG A 445 6.14 -9.44 -1.76
CA ARG A 445 6.46 -10.75 -1.19
C ARG A 445 5.27 -11.64 -0.91
N THR A 446 4.06 -11.09 -0.90
CA THR A 446 2.85 -11.82 -0.51
C THR A 446 1.89 -11.99 -1.68
N GLN A 447 1.63 -10.93 -2.45
CA GLN A 447 0.65 -10.96 -3.54
C GLN A 447 1.03 -11.93 -4.67
N PRO A 448 2.30 -12.03 -5.13
CA PRO A 448 2.68 -13.01 -6.14
C PRO A 448 2.47 -14.47 -5.71
N LEU A 449 2.29 -14.72 -4.42
CA LEU A 449 1.98 -16.05 -3.85
C LEU A 449 0.47 -16.27 -3.65
N GLY A 450 -0.37 -15.34 -4.09
CA GLY A 450 -1.82 -15.45 -4.07
C GLY A 450 -2.49 -15.00 -2.77
N MET A 451 -1.78 -14.27 -1.90
CA MET A 451 -2.42 -13.68 -0.72
C MET A 451 -3.51 -12.67 -1.14
N PRO A 452 -4.67 -12.66 -0.47
CA PRO A 452 -5.72 -11.69 -0.73
C PRO A 452 -5.29 -10.27 -0.32
N GLU A 453 -6.08 -9.27 -0.73
CA GLU A 453 -5.83 -7.87 -0.34
C GLU A 453 -6.04 -7.60 1.16
N SER A 454 -6.75 -8.48 1.88
CA SER A 454 -6.92 -8.40 3.33
C SER A 454 -6.69 -9.77 3.95
N PHE A 455 -5.83 -9.84 4.97
CA PHE A 455 -5.49 -11.06 5.69
C PHE A 455 -4.89 -10.73 7.06
N THR A 456 -4.76 -11.74 7.91
CA THR A 456 -4.19 -11.63 9.25
C THR A 456 -2.69 -11.92 9.26
N LEU A 457 -1.97 -11.40 10.26
CA LEU A 457 -0.56 -11.77 10.48
C LEU A 457 -0.39 -13.30 10.71
N ARG A 458 -1.43 -13.99 11.20
CA ARG A 458 -1.48 -15.45 11.28
C ARG A 458 -1.44 -16.11 9.90
N GLU A 459 -2.24 -15.64 8.96
CA GLU A 459 -2.21 -16.17 7.59
C GLU A 459 -0.85 -15.91 6.92
N MET A 460 -0.22 -14.76 7.19
CA MET A 460 1.17 -14.51 6.76
C MET A 460 2.17 -15.48 7.40
N HIS A 461 1.96 -15.85 8.67
CA HIS A 461 2.75 -16.88 9.36
C HIS A 461 2.60 -18.27 8.72
N ASP A 462 1.40 -18.63 8.34
CA ASP A 462 1.12 -19.92 7.71
C ASP A 462 1.70 -19.97 6.28
N LEU A 463 1.57 -18.87 5.51
CA LEU A 463 2.26 -18.69 4.23
C LEU A 463 3.77 -18.89 4.39
N THR A 464 4.38 -18.25 5.39
CA THR A 464 5.81 -18.33 5.66
C THR A 464 6.25 -19.77 5.90
N SER A 465 5.48 -20.52 6.69
CA SER A 465 5.78 -21.92 7.00
C SER A 465 5.76 -22.80 5.75
N THR A 466 4.80 -22.58 4.85
CA THR A 466 4.73 -23.28 3.56
C THR A 466 5.89 -22.90 2.64
N VAL A 467 6.22 -21.62 2.52
CA VAL A 467 7.33 -21.15 1.67
C VAL A 467 8.67 -21.74 2.14
N CYS A 468 8.94 -21.69 3.44
CA CYS A 468 10.15 -22.24 4.04
C CYS A 468 10.26 -23.77 3.91
N SER A 469 9.14 -24.47 3.72
CA SER A 469 9.11 -25.92 3.56
C SER A 469 9.77 -26.41 2.26
N GLY A 470 9.96 -25.51 1.29
CA GLY A 470 10.60 -25.80 0.01
C GLY A 470 9.67 -26.46 -1.01
N GLU A 471 10.23 -26.80 -2.16
CA GLU A 471 9.47 -27.15 -3.37
C GLU A 471 8.49 -28.33 -3.18
N ALA A 472 8.81 -29.28 -2.29
CA ALA A 472 7.92 -30.39 -1.97
C ALA A 472 6.57 -29.95 -1.36
N ALA A 473 6.48 -28.76 -0.77
CA ALA A 473 5.28 -28.20 -0.18
C ALA A 473 4.62 -27.10 -1.04
N TRP A 474 5.24 -26.72 -2.16
CA TRP A 474 4.78 -25.60 -2.99
C TRP A 474 3.66 -25.95 -3.97
N ASP A 475 3.16 -27.19 -3.97
CA ASP A 475 2.02 -27.62 -4.79
C ASP A 475 0.77 -26.74 -4.57
N VAL A 476 0.62 -26.16 -3.37
CA VAL A 476 -0.46 -25.21 -3.07
C VAL A 476 -0.43 -23.94 -3.93
N PHE A 477 0.74 -23.56 -4.44
CA PHE A 477 0.93 -22.38 -5.30
C PHE A 477 0.82 -22.71 -6.79
N SER A 478 0.59 -23.98 -7.18
CA SER A 478 0.55 -24.41 -8.58
C SER A 478 -0.52 -23.70 -9.42
N HIS A 479 -1.59 -23.22 -8.79
CA HIS A 479 -2.68 -22.49 -9.44
C HIS A 479 -2.47 -20.97 -9.43
N VAL A 480 -1.42 -20.46 -8.80
CA VAL A 480 -1.08 -19.03 -8.77
C VAL A 480 -0.07 -18.74 -9.88
N PRO A 481 -0.43 -17.95 -10.91
CA PRO A 481 0.46 -17.68 -12.03
C PRO A 481 1.78 -17.06 -11.58
N GLY A 482 2.90 -17.64 -12.01
CA GLY A 482 4.25 -17.14 -11.70
C GLY A 482 4.75 -17.42 -10.28
N ALA A 483 3.93 -17.92 -9.36
CA ALA A 483 4.33 -18.12 -7.96
C ALA A 483 5.50 -19.11 -7.81
N LEU A 484 5.47 -20.23 -8.53
CA LEU A 484 6.56 -21.21 -8.49
C LEU A 484 7.86 -20.68 -9.11
N GLU A 485 7.77 -19.81 -10.11
CA GLU A 485 8.95 -19.16 -10.71
C GLU A 485 9.57 -18.17 -9.74
N GLU A 486 8.75 -17.31 -9.12
CA GLU A 486 9.18 -16.36 -8.07
C GLU A 486 9.87 -17.08 -6.91
N LEU A 487 9.30 -18.20 -6.44
CA LEU A 487 9.88 -18.98 -5.34
C LEU A 487 11.18 -19.70 -5.73
N ARG A 488 11.26 -20.27 -6.94
CA ARG A 488 12.46 -20.96 -7.43
C ARG A 488 13.63 -20.01 -7.70
N ASP A 489 13.35 -18.79 -8.16
CA ASP A 489 14.37 -17.77 -8.43
C ASP A 489 14.92 -17.15 -7.13
N ARG A 490 14.17 -17.25 -6.02
CA ARG A 490 14.46 -16.51 -4.79
C ARG A 490 14.60 -17.41 -3.55
N PRO A 491 15.80 -17.97 -3.32
CA PRO A 491 16.11 -18.72 -2.09
C PRO A 491 15.79 -17.94 -0.80
N GLU A 492 15.86 -16.60 -0.84
CA GLU A 492 15.61 -15.74 0.32
C GLU A 492 14.13 -15.49 0.64
N HIS A 493 13.16 -16.03 -0.11
CA HIS A 493 11.74 -15.72 0.14
C HIS A 493 11.28 -16.15 1.54
N CYS A 494 11.81 -17.28 2.04
CA CYS A 494 11.62 -17.70 3.43
C CYS A 494 12.19 -16.69 4.44
N MET A 495 13.35 -16.10 4.15
CA MET A 495 13.96 -15.05 4.97
C MET A 495 13.07 -13.81 5.02
N ASP A 496 12.59 -13.36 3.85
CA ASP A 496 11.81 -12.14 3.72
C ASP A 496 10.52 -12.19 4.54
N LEU A 497 9.78 -13.30 4.41
CA LEU A 497 8.52 -13.46 5.12
C LEU A 497 8.73 -13.62 6.64
N ASN A 498 9.79 -14.29 7.07
CA ASN A 498 10.14 -14.35 8.50
C ASN A 498 10.55 -12.97 9.04
N PHE A 499 11.29 -12.17 8.26
CA PHE A 499 11.60 -10.80 8.65
C PHE A 499 10.35 -9.93 8.72
N MET A 500 9.45 -10.01 7.74
CA MET A 500 8.17 -9.29 7.78
C MET A 500 7.33 -9.64 9.01
N LEU A 501 7.31 -10.92 9.42
CA LEU A 501 6.64 -11.34 10.65
C LEU A 501 7.36 -10.86 11.91
N ALA A 502 8.68 -10.99 11.98
CA ALA A 502 9.46 -10.48 13.10
C ALA A 502 9.25 -8.97 13.26
N LEU A 503 9.31 -8.21 12.17
CA LEU A 503 9.11 -6.77 12.15
C LEU A 503 7.71 -6.38 12.64
N THR A 504 6.67 -7.02 12.13
CA THR A 504 5.28 -6.63 12.41
C THR A 504 4.76 -7.17 13.74
N HIS A 505 4.93 -8.46 14.01
CA HIS A 505 4.43 -9.09 15.24
C HIS A 505 5.34 -8.82 16.44
N THR A 506 6.66 -8.98 16.30
CA THR A 506 7.61 -8.86 17.43
C THR A 506 8.13 -7.42 17.58
N GLY A 507 8.44 -6.75 16.47
CA GLY A 507 8.96 -5.39 16.44
C GLY A 507 7.90 -4.35 16.79
N TYR A 508 6.85 -4.26 15.95
CA TYR A 508 5.75 -3.32 16.13
C TYR A 508 4.66 -3.78 17.10
N GLU A 509 4.81 -4.98 17.67
CA GLU A 509 3.91 -5.54 18.70
C GLU A 509 2.45 -5.63 18.24
N MET A 510 2.23 -5.89 16.94
CA MET A 510 0.90 -6.14 16.42
C MET A 510 0.41 -7.53 16.86
N PRO A 511 -0.85 -7.69 17.32
CA PRO A 511 -1.40 -9.01 17.62
C PRO A 511 -1.35 -9.94 16.40
N ILE A 512 -1.13 -11.25 16.60
CA ILE A 512 -1.03 -12.19 15.46
C ILE A 512 -2.34 -12.31 14.67
N GLU A 513 -3.48 -12.03 15.30
CA GLU A 513 -4.80 -11.97 14.64
C GLU A 513 -5.09 -10.61 14.00
N ARG A 514 -4.13 -9.68 13.99
CA ARG A 514 -4.32 -8.36 13.40
C ARG A 514 -4.55 -8.50 11.91
N GLU A 515 -5.72 -8.10 11.45
CA GLU A 515 -6.02 -7.93 10.03
C GLU A 515 -5.19 -6.76 9.48
N ILE A 516 -4.56 -6.99 8.34
CA ILE A 516 -3.78 -6.03 7.56
C ILE A 516 -4.26 -6.08 6.11
N LYS A 517 -4.05 -4.97 5.41
CA LYS A 517 -4.40 -4.82 4.01
C LYS A 517 -3.15 -4.62 3.18
N ILE A 518 -3.07 -5.24 2.01
CA ILE A 518 -2.07 -4.96 1.00
C ILE A 518 -2.76 -4.41 -0.24
N ALA A 519 -2.14 -3.43 -0.87
CA ALA A 519 -2.60 -2.93 -2.15
C ALA A 519 -1.42 -2.34 -2.90
N LYS A 520 -1.46 -2.49 -4.22
CA LYS A 520 -0.55 -1.77 -5.11
C LYS A 520 -1.16 -0.45 -5.57
N GLN A 521 -2.48 -0.46 -5.79
CA GLN A 521 -3.23 0.69 -6.24
C GLN A 521 -4.54 0.83 -5.46
N ILE A 522 -5.03 2.06 -5.32
CA ILE A 522 -6.39 2.37 -4.88
C ILE A 522 -7.04 3.27 -5.93
N LYS A 523 -8.20 2.86 -6.45
CA LYS A 523 -8.93 3.57 -7.52
C LYS A 523 -8.05 3.82 -8.75
N ASP A 524 -7.29 2.81 -9.17
CA ASP A 524 -6.34 2.86 -10.29
C ASP A 524 -5.17 3.83 -10.12
N ASN A 525 -4.87 4.27 -8.88
CA ASN A 525 -3.70 5.10 -8.57
C ASN A 525 -2.71 4.33 -7.68
N GLU A 526 -1.42 4.40 -8.01
CA GLU A 526 -0.31 3.79 -7.29
C GLU A 526 -0.25 4.26 -5.83
N LEU A 527 -0.09 3.29 -4.93
CA LEU A 527 0.19 3.55 -3.53
C LEU A 527 1.68 3.78 -3.32
N GLY A 528 1.97 4.75 -2.46
CA GLY A 528 3.31 5.21 -2.16
C GLY A 528 3.27 6.67 -1.73
N TRP A 529 4.43 7.31 -1.64
CA TRP A 529 4.53 8.68 -1.14
C TRP A 529 4.29 9.75 -2.23
N CYS A 530 4.36 9.40 -3.51
CA CYS A 530 4.40 10.38 -4.61
C CYS A 530 3.18 11.31 -4.68
N LEU A 531 1.96 10.79 -4.52
CA LEU A 531 0.75 11.60 -4.56
C LEU A 531 0.70 12.59 -3.39
N GLY A 532 0.97 12.11 -2.17
CA GLY A 532 1.04 12.92 -0.96
C GLY A 532 2.06 14.05 -1.05
N ALA A 533 3.22 13.80 -1.66
CA ALA A 533 4.25 14.80 -1.93
C ALA A 533 3.87 15.77 -3.07
N SER A 534 2.96 15.37 -3.96
CA SER A 534 2.51 16.19 -5.09
C SER A 534 1.41 17.19 -4.73
N LEU A 535 0.56 16.85 -3.76
CA LEU A 535 -0.58 17.70 -3.34
C LEU A 535 -0.17 19.12 -2.90
N PRO A 536 0.91 19.32 -2.09
CA PRO A 536 1.37 20.66 -1.72
C PRO A 536 1.80 21.51 -2.92
N LEU A 537 2.29 20.89 -4.00
CA LEU A 537 2.75 21.59 -5.20
C LEU A 537 1.60 22.24 -6.00
N LEU A 538 0.35 21.89 -5.70
CA LEU A 538 -0.82 22.52 -6.31
C LEU A 538 -1.09 23.93 -5.76
N ALA A 539 -0.57 24.26 -4.56
CA ALA A 539 -0.78 25.54 -3.92
C ALA A 539 0.08 26.65 -4.55
N LYS A 540 -0.43 27.89 -4.56
CA LYS A 540 0.37 29.07 -4.94
C LYS A 540 1.53 29.24 -3.96
N GLY A 541 2.71 29.60 -4.47
CA GLY A 541 3.90 29.84 -3.65
C GLY A 541 4.64 28.56 -3.21
N SER A 542 4.33 27.40 -3.77
CA SER A 542 4.99 26.11 -3.49
C SER A 542 6.36 25.96 -4.19
N GLY A 543 7.09 27.06 -4.36
CA GLY A 543 8.46 27.03 -4.92
C GLY A 543 8.56 26.89 -6.43
N TRP A 544 7.49 27.15 -7.18
CA TRP A 544 7.56 27.15 -8.65
C TRP A 544 6.62 28.20 -9.25
N GLN A 545 6.90 28.59 -10.49
CA GLN A 545 6.09 29.51 -11.28
C GLN A 545 6.00 29.02 -12.72
N CYS A 546 4.94 29.40 -13.42
CA CYS A 546 4.80 29.05 -14.83
C CYS A 546 5.97 29.62 -15.65
N LYS A 547 6.61 28.80 -16.49
CA LYS A 547 7.58 29.22 -17.52
C LYS A 547 6.85 29.90 -18.69
N ILE A 548 6.24 31.06 -18.47
CA ILE A 548 5.59 31.81 -19.54
C ILE A 548 6.66 32.64 -20.24
N SER A 549 7.07 32.20 -21.44
CA SER A 549 7.69 33.12 -22.41
C SER A 549 6.61 34.13 -22.81
N GLU A 550 6.90 35.44 -22.72
CA GLU A 550 5.97 36.54 -23.02
C GLU A 550 4.99 36.18 -24.15
N VAL A 551 3.69 36.31 -23.84
CA VAL A 551 2.62 36.15 -24.83
C VAL A 551 2.82 37.27 -25.86
N HIS A 552 3.21 36.89 -27.09
CA HIS A 552 3.28 37.81 -28.23
C HIS A 552 1.92 38.43 -28.57
#